data_AF-A0A6S7KFK5-F1
#
_entry.id   AF-A0A6S7KFK5-F1
#
_cell.length_a   1.000
_cell.length_b   1.000
_cell.length_c   1.000
_cell.angle_alpha   90.00
_cell.angle_beta   90.00
_cell.angle_gamma   90.00
#
_symmetry.space_group_name_H-M   'P 1'
#
loop_
_entity.id
_entity.type
_entity.pdbx_description
1 polymer ?
#
loop_
_entity_poly.entity_id
_entity_poly.type
_entity_poly.pdbx_seq_one_letter_code
_entity_poly.pdbx_strand_id
1 'polypeptide(L)'
;MRALRNNHEILLNTMDVFIKEPLLDWHNFARKQAEKQKLNLDDMTDQAWYPKEKIKSAKRKLKGDNPAEIMKLDLTLGHEKAEHYKAMLSVLLGDEQCNQRAKPYDGTVENQVACLIDQATDPNLLGRTYHGWEPWV
;
A
#
# COMPACT_ATOMS: atom_id res chain seq x y z
N MET A 1 -5.37 7.63 14.60
CA MET A 1 -3.93 7.40 14.31
C MET A 1 -3.03 7.45 15.55
N ARG A 2 -3.06 8.49 16.40
CA ARG A 2 -2.15 8.59 17.57
C ARG A 2 -2.17 7.36 18.50
N ALA A 3 -3.35 6.90 18.92
CA ALA A 3 -3.49 5.71 19.77
C ALA A 3 -2.91 4.44 19.12
N LEU A 4 -3.17 4.23 17.82
CA LEU A 4 -2.66 3.08 17.06
C LEU A 4 -1.13 3.10 16.92
N ARG A 5 -0.53 4.28 16.76
CA ARG A 5 0.94 4.43 16.67
C ARG A 5 1.63 4.25 18.03
N ASN A 6 1.02 4.73 19.12
CA ASN A 6 1.63 4.66 20.45
C ASN A 6 1.83 3.21 20.94
N ASN A 7 0.90 2.29 20.61
CA ASN A 7 0.95 0.89 21.03
C ASN A 7 0.99 -0.07 19.81
N HIS A 8 1.68 0.33 18.74
CA HIS A 8 1.66 -0.40 17.47
C HIS A 8 2.27 -1.81 17.57
N GLU A 9 3.12 -2.08 18.55
CA GLU A 9 3.75 -3.39 18.75
C GLU A 9 2.74 -4.50 19.01
N ILE A 10 1.69 -4.23 19.79
CA ILE A 10 0.63 -5.22 20.05
C ILE A 10 -0.04 -5.61 18.73
N LEU A 11 -0.40 -4.62 17.90
CA LEU A 11 -1.02 -4.85 16.61
C LEU A 11 -0.09 -5.62 15.66
N LEU A 12 1.20 -5.25 15.60
CA LEU A 12 2.17 -5.95 14.76
C LEU A 12 2.40 -7.40 15.21
N ASN A 13 2.53 -7.64 16.51
CA ASN A 13 2.70 -8.98 17.06
C ASN A 13 1.47 -9.86 16.79
N THR A 14 0.26 -9.29 16.85
CA THR A 14 -0.95 -10.01 16.45
C THR A 14 -0.94 -10.31 14.95
N MET A 15 -0.49 -9.38 14.12
CA MET A 15 -0.43 -9.59 12.68
C MET A 15 0.66 -10.60 12.24
N ASP A 16 1.71 -10.82 13.03
CA ASP A 16 2.74 -11.83 12.75
C ASP A 16 2.18 -13.26 12.70
N VAL A 17 1.02 -13.53 13.31
CA VAL A 17 0.33 -14.82 13.18
C VAL A 17 0.02 -15.12 11.71
N PHE A 18 -0.32 -14.11 10.90
CA PHE A 18 -0.60 -14.29 9.47
C PHE A 18 0.65 -14.62 8.63
N ILE A 19 1.85 -14.41 9.15
CA ILE A 19 3.10 -14.86 8.51
C ILE A 19 3.33 -16.35 8.81
N LYS A 20 3.05 -16.77 10.05
CA LYS A 20 3.29 -18.15 10.52
C LYS A 20 2.22 -19.12 10.01
N GLU A 21 0.98 -18.65 9.95
CA GLU A 21 -0.19 -19.39 9.48
C GLU A 21 -0.89 -18.57 8.38
N PRO A 22 -0.27 -18.48 7.18
CA PRO A 22 -0.87 -17.77 6.06
C PRO A 22 -2.21 -18.43 5.68
N LEU A 23 -3.26 -17.63 5.64
CA LEU A 23 -4.58 -18.09 5.20
C LEU A 23 -4.51 -18.54 3.73
N LEU A 24 -5.40 -19.47 3.34
CA LEU A 24 -5.51 -19.97 1.96
C LEU A 24 -5.63 -18.81 0.94
N ASP A 25 -6.30 -17.72 1.32
CA ASP A 25 -6.43 -16.53 0.49
C ASP A 25 -5.10 -15.84 0.21
N TRP A 26 -4.19 -15.79 1.18
CA TRP A 26 -2.88 -15.15 0.99
C TRP A 26 -2.00 -15.97 0.05
N HIS A 27 -2.09 -17.30 0.10
CA HIS A 27 -1.48 -18.17 -0.90
C HIS A 27 -2.06 -17.93 -2.30
N ASN A 28 -3.39 -17.84 -2.40
CA ASN A 28 -4.05 -17.55 -3.67
C ASN A 28 -3.64 -16.19 -4.25
N PHE A 29 -3.54 -15.16 -3.42
CA PHE A 29 -3.08 -13.83 -3.84
C PHE A 29 -1.61 -13.85 -4.26
N ALA A 30 -0.74 -14.50 -3.49
CA ALA A 30 0.68 -14.63 -3.82
C ALA A 30 0.89 -15.29 -5.19
N ARG A 31 0.16 -16.39 -5.47
CA ARG A 31 0.21 -17.08 -6.77
C ARG A 31 -0.27 -16.19 -7.91
N LYS A 32 -1.45 -15.57 -7.78
CA LYS A 32 -1.99 -14.65 -8.79
C LYS A 32 -1.04 -13.48 -9.07
N GLN A 33 -0.37 -12.98 -8.03
CA GLN A 33 0.61 -11.90 -8.14
C GLN A 33 1.86 -12.36 -8.91
N ALA A 34 2.42 -13.52 -8.55
CA ALA A 34 3.59 -14.09 -9.21
C ALA A 34 3.32 -14.36 -10.69
N GLU A 35 2.16 -14.91 -11.04
CA GLU A 35 1.72 -15.14 -12.41
C GLU A 35 1.65 -13.83 -13.21
N LYS A 36 0.98 -12.80 -12.68
CA LYS A 36 0.88 -11.48 -13.33
C LYS A 36 2.24 -10.84 -13.56
N GLN A 37 3.16 -10.99 -12.62
CA GLN A 37 4.49 -10.41 -12.71
C GLN A 37 5.49 -11.30 -13.46
N LYS A 38 5.08 -12.48 -13.94
CA LYS A 38 6.00 -13.48 -14.54
C LYS A 38 7.20 -13.74 -13.64
N LEU A 39 6.97 -13.82 -12.33
CA LEU A 39 7.97 -14.25 -11.36
C LEU A 39 8.01 -15.77 -11.40
N ASN A 40 9.20 -16.36 -11.38
CA ASN A 40 9.33 -17.81 -11.26
C ASN A 40 8.81 -18.24 -9.89
N LEU A 41 7.72 -18.99 -9.89
CA LEU A 41 7.16 -19.59 -8.69
C LEU A 41 8.15 -20.57 -8.03
N ASP A 42 9.03 -21.19 -8.82
CA ASP A 42 10.08 -22.10 -8.34
C ASP A 42 11.21 -21.36 -7.59
N ASP A 43 11.44 -20.08 -7.90
CA ASP A 43 12.38 -19.23 -7.15
C ASP A 43 11.76 -18.72 -5.83
N MET A 44 10.42 -18.75 -5.72
CA MET A 44 9.65 -18.36 -4.53
C MET A 44 9.54 -19.51 -3.53
N THR A 45 10.70 -19.99 -3.06
CA THR A 45 10.79 -21.03 -2.02
C THR A 45 10.17 -20.61 -0.69
N ASP A 46 9.98 -19.31 -0.45
CA ASP A 46 9.40 -18.75 0.75
C ASP A 46 7.90 -18.43 0.56
N GLN A 47 7.04 -19.37 0.94
CA GLN A 47 5.58 -19.18 0.97
C GLN A 47 5.14 -17.99 1.84
N ALA A 48 6.00 -17.51 2.74
CA ALA A 48 5.73 -16.37 3.62
C ALA A 48 6.16 -15.02 3.03
N TRP A 49 6.74 -14.96 1.84
CA TRP A 49 7.19 -13.70 1.21
C TRP A 49 6.07 -12.65 1.12
N TYR A 50 4.93 -13.02 0.54
CA TYR A 50 3.80 -12.10 0.36
C TYR A 50 3.25 -11.63 1.71
N PRO A 51 3.02 -12.52 2.70
CA PRO A 51 2.67 -12.09 4.04
C PRO A 51 3.66 -11.11 4.68
N LYS A 52 4.97 -11.40 4.60
CA LYS A 52 6.03 -10.56 5.15
C LYS A 52 6.00 -9.15 4.55
N GLU A 53 5.82 -9.01 3.24
CA GLU A 53 5.70 -7.70 2.61
C GLU A 53 4.44 -6.93 3.06
N LYS A 54 3.32 -7.61 3.27
CA LYS A 54 2.09 -6.99 3.82
C LYS A 54 2.27 -6.52 5.27
N ILE A 55 2.92 -7.31 6.12
CA ILE A 55 3.21 -6.90 7.50
C ILE A 55 4.23 -5.77 7.55
N LYS A 56 5.24 -5.80 6.69
CA LYS A 56 6.20 -4.70 6.53
C LYS A 56 5.49 -3.39 6.12
N SER A 57 4.55 -3.45 5.18
CA SER A 57 3.70 -2.30 4.82
C SER A 57 2.90 -1.80 6.03
N ALA A 58 2.26 -2.69 6.80
CA ALA A 58 1.54 -2.33 8.02
C ALA A 58 2.44 -1.65 9.06
N LYS A 59 3.65 -2.15 9.26
CA LYS A 59 4.65 -1.53 10.15
C LYS A 59 5.00 -0.11 9.72
N ARG A 60 5.21 0.13 8.42
CA ARG A 60 5.47 1.49 7.88
C ARG A 60 4.28 2.42 8.11
N LYS A 61 3.04 1.94 7.90
CA LYS A 61 1.80 2.70 8.19
C LYS A 61 1.76 3.17 9.65
N LEU A 62 2.08 2.26 10.58
CA LEU A 62 2.05 2.54 12.01
C LEU A 62 3.26 3.36 12.49
N LYS A 63 4.39 3.34 11.77
CA LYS A 63 5.52 4.24 12.05
C LYS A 63 5.30 5.66 11.55
N GLY A 64 4.30 5.87 10.70
CA GLY A 64 3.92 7.18 10.23
C GLY A 64 4.56 7.57 8.91
N ASP A 65 4.91 6.60 8.06
CA ASP A 65 5.38 6.88 6.70
C ASP A 65 4.28 7.56 5.85
N ASN A 66 4.70 8.30 4.81
CA ASN A 66 3.80 8.96 3.87
C ASN A 66 2.86 7.92 3.20
N PRO A 67 1.53 8.09 3.27
CA PRO A 67 0.56 7.17 2.68
C PRO A 67 0.80 6.84 1.20
N ALA A 68 1.17 7.84 0.38
CA ALA A 68 1.39 7.65 -1.05
C ALA A 68 2.60 6.75 -1.32
N GLU A 69 3.69 6.92 -0.55
CA GLU A 69 4.88 6.07 -0.64
C GLU A 69 4.64 4.64 -0.19
N ILE A 70 3.72 4.42 0.77
CA ILE A 70 3.34 3.07 1.19
C ILE A 70 2.52 2.39 0.08
N MET A 71 1.53 3.08 -0.49
CA MET A 71 0.71 2.54 -1.57
C MET A 71 1.53 2.30 -2.84
N LYS A 72 2.58 3.09 -3.06
CA LYS A 72 3.55 2.87 -4.14
C LYS A 72 4.21 1.50 -4.03
N LEU A 73 4.54 1.02 -2.83
CA LEU A 73 5.08 -0.33 -2.65
C LEU A 73 4.12 -1.39 -3.18
N ASP A 74 2.84 -1.30 -2.82
CA ASP A 74 1.82 -2.25 -3.27
C ASP A 74 1.60 -2.17 -4.79
N LEU A 75 1.63 -0.95 -5.35
CA LEU A 75 1.53 -0.73 -6.79
C LEU A 75 2.73 -1.33 -7.53
N THR A 76 3.96 -1.10 -7.06
CA THR A 76 5.17 -1.70 -7.62
C THR A 76 5.11 -3.22 -7.53
N LEU A 77 4.74 -3.75 -6.36
CA LEU A 77 4.64 -5.19 -6.09
C LEU A 77 3.65 -5.91 -7.01
N GLY A 78 2.68 -5.21 -7.63
CA GLY A 78 1.72 -5.83 -8.55
C GLY A 78 1.86 -5.42 -10.00
N HIS A 79 2.37 -4.22 -10.26
CA HIS A 79 2.20 -3.57 -11.55
C HIS A 79 3.49 -2.98 -12.12
N GLU A 80 4.66 -3.23 -11.53
CA GLU A 80 5.93 -2.68 -12.03
C GLU A 80 6.17 -2.93 -13.53
N LYS A 81 5.77 -4.10 -14.04
CA LYS A 81 5.91 -4.49 -15.45
C LYS A 81 4.75 -4.04 -16.35
N ALA A 82 3.72 -3.39 -15.80
CA ALA A 82 2.59 -2.91 -16.58
C ALA A 82 2.97 -1.65 -17.38
N GLU A 83 2.48 -1.54 -18.62
CA GLU A 83 2.78 -0.41 -19.51
C GLU A 83 2.45 0.96 -18.88
N HIS A 84 1.33 1.02 -18.16
CA HIS A 84 0.81 2.23 -17.52
C HIS A 84 1.35 2.45 -16.09
N TYR A 85 2.33 1.66 -15.63
CA TYR A 85 2.89 1.77 -14.28
C TYR A 85 3.38 3.18 -13.92
N LYS A 86 4.14 3.80 -14.81
CA LYS A 86 4.66 5.17 -14.60
C LYS A 86 3.53 6.20 -14.48
N ALA A 87 2.48 6.05 -15.28
CA ALA A 87 1.30 6.91 -15.21
C ALA A 87 0.53 6.70 -13.89
N MET A 88 0.34 5.45 -13.47
CA MET A 88 -0.27 5.13 -12.18
C MET A 88 0.52 5.71 -11.00
N LEU A 89 1.85 5.61 -11.04
CA LEU A 89 2.71 6.22 -10.03
C LEU A 89 2.59 7.74 -9.98
N SER A 90 2.59 8.39 -11.13
CA SER A 90 2.45 9.85 -11.19
C SER A 90 1.13 10.33 -10.58
N VAL A 91 0.01 9.65 -10.87
CA VAL A 91 -1.29 9.96 -10.26
C VAL A 91 -1.27 9.70 -8.75
N LEU A 92 -0.69 8.57 -8.33
CA LEU A 92 -0.62 8.17 -6.92
C LEU A 92 0.18 9.17 -6.07
N LEU A 93 1.38 9.54 -6.54
CA LEU A 93 2.29 10.41 -5.80
C LEU A 93 1.78 11.86 -5.75
N GLY A 94 0.96 12.28 -6.71
CA GLY A 94 0.38 13.63 -6.76
C GLY A 94 1.36 14.69 -7.24
N ASP A 95 0.89 15.93 -7.25
CA ASP A 95 1.64 17.13 -7.63
C ASP A 95 1.95 17.98 -6.39
N GLU A 96 3.21 18.36 -6.18
CA GLU A 96 3.66 19.15 -5.02
C GLU A 96 2.95 20.51 -4.92
N GLN A 97 2.52 21.10 -6.05
CA GLN A 97 1.82 22.37 -6.06
C GLN A 97 0.40 22.27 -5.49
N CYS A 98 -0.23 21.11 -5.63
CA CYS A 98 -1.66 20.94 -5.35
C CYS A 98 -1.92 19.98 -4.18
N ASN A 99 -1.20 18.88 -4.12
CA ASN A 99 -1.50 17.75 -3.24
C ASN A 99 -0.64 17.76 -1.98
N GLN A 100 -1.28 17.61 -0.82
CA GLN A 100 -0.57 17.54 0.46
C GLN A 100 0.38 16.34 0.51
N ARG A 101 0.01 15.20 -0.09
CA ARG A 101 0.83 13.98 -0.07
C ARG A 101 2.14 14.08 -0.87
N ALA A 102 2.27 15.08 -1.74
CA ALA A 102 3.46 15.32 -2.56
C ALA A 102 4.43 16.36 -1.93
N LYS A 103 4.00 17.06 -0.87
CA LYS A 103 4.80 18.09 -0.17
C LYS A 103 5.79 17.46 0.82
N PRO A 104 6.76 18.25 1.34
CA PRO A 104 7.65 17.79 2.41
C PRO A 104 6.89 17.18 3.59
N TYR A 105 7.27 15.97 3.95
CA TYR A 105 6.56 15.13 4.91
C TYR A 105 7.36 14.95 6.19
N ASP A 106 6.75 15.22 7.34
CA ASP A 106 7.41 15.25 8.65
C ASP A 106 7.10 14.04 9.55
N GLY A 107 6.25 13.11 9.09
CA GLY A 107 5.89 11.90 9.84
C GLY A 107 4.99 12.14 11.06
N THR A 108 4.51 13.37 11.27
CA THR A 108 3.55 13.67 12.34
C THR A 108 2.21 12.98 12.08
N VAL A 109 1.40 12.82 13.14
CA VAL A 109 0.07 12.21 12.99
C VAL A 109 -0.82 13.09 12.14
N GLU A 110 -0.74 14.40 12.34
CA GLU A 110 -1.49 15.44 11.65
C GLU A 110 -1.17 15.42 10.15
N ASN A 111 0.11 15.44 9.78
CA ASN A 111 0.52 15.40 8.38
C ASN A 111 0.16 14.06 7.73
N GLN A 112 0.34 12.93 8.44
CA GLN A 112 -0.11 11.62 7.96
C GLN A 112 -1.61 11.61 7.64
N VAL A 113 -2.44 12.16 8.53
CA VAL A 113 -3.89 12.24 8.32
C VAL A 113 -4.23 13.21 7.19
N ALA A 114 -3.54 14.34 7.08
CA ALA A 114 -3.73 15.29 5.99
C ALA A 114 -3.42 14.65 4.62
N CYS A 115 -2.31 13.90 4.50
CA CYS A 115 -1.99 13.15 3.29
C CYS A 115 -3.02 12.05 2.98
N LEU A 116 -3.55 11.36 4.00
CA LEU A 116 -4.61 10.36 3.81
C LEU A 116 -5.88 10.99 3.24
N ILE A 117 -6.31 12.13 3.78
CA ILE A 117 -7.50 12.85 3.31
C ILE A 117 -7.27 13.38 1.89
N ASP A 118 -6.14 14.05 1.64
CA ASP A 118 -5.75 14.53 0.31
C ASP A 118 -5.79 13.41 -0.73
N GLN A 119 -5.18 12.25 -0.43
CA GLN A 119 -5.17 11.11 -1.34
C GLN A 119 -6.57 10.52 -1.55
N ALA A 120 -7.40 10.42 -0.51
CA ALA A 120 -8.74 9.83 -0.59
C ALA A 120 -9.74 10.72 -1.32
N THR A 121 -9.49 12.04 -1.39
CA THR A 121 -10.41 13.03 -1.95
C THR A 121 -9.91 13.66 -3.26
N ASP A 122 -8.77 13.22 -3.78
CA ASP A 122 -8.20 13.75 -5.02
C ASP A 122 -9.07 13.37 -6.24
N PRO A 123 -9.62 14.36 -6.97
CA PRO A 123 -10.39 14.10 -8.19
C PRO A 123 -9.61 13.32 -9.27
N ASN A 124 -8.28 13.46 -9.32
CA ASN A 124 -7.44 12.74 -10.28
C ASN A 124 -7.35 11.23 -9.95
N LEU A 125 -7.47 10.86 -8.68
CA LEU A 125 -7.60 9.45 -8.26
C LEU A 125 -9.03 8.95 -8.42
N LEU A 126 -10.01 9.73 -7.93
CA LEU A 126 -11.42 9.38 -7.97
C LEU A 126 -11.92 9.19 -9.41
N GLY A 127 -11.55 10.07 -10.34
CA GLY A 127 -11.94 9.98 -11.75
C GLY A 127 -11.31 8.81 -12.54
N ARG A 128 -10.35 8.08 -11.93
CA ARG A 128 -9.64 6.96 -12.55
C ARG A 128 -9.85 5.64 -11.81
N THR A 129 -10.68 5.63 -10.77
CA THR A 129 -10.97 4.41 -10.02
C THR A 129 -11.89 3.47 -10.83
N TYR A 130 -12.06 2.25 -10.34
CA TYR A 130 -12.96 1.29 -10.95
C TYR A 130 -14.40 1.81 -10.98
N HIS A 131 -15.07 1.78 -12.13
CA HIS A 131 -16.40 2.36 -12.32
C HIS A 131 -17.46 1.86 -11.32
N GLY A 132 -17.42 0.57 -10.93
CA GLY A 132 -18.36 0.02 -9.96
C GLY A 132 -18.08 0.40 -8.50
N TRP A 133 -17.05 1.21 -8.23
CA TRP A 133 -16.81 1.79 -6.90
C TRP A 133 -17.62 3.07 -6.66
N GLU A 134 -18.15 3.69 -7.72
CA GLU A 134 -19.02 4.87 -7.65
C GLU A 134 -18.41 6.07 -6.88
N PRO A 135 -17.22 6.57 -7.26
CA PRO A 135 -16.52 7.67 -6.58
C PRO A 135 -17.25 9.02 -6.54
N TRP A 136 -18.37 9.14 -7.27
CA TRP A 136 -19.12 10.38 -7.47
C TRP A 136 -20.29 10.57 -6.50
N VAL A 137 -20.58 9.55 -5.66
CA VAL A 137 -21.64 9.56 -4.64
C VAL A 137 -21.08 10.03 -3.31
#